data_AF-A0A3L7N4D5-F1
#
_entry.id   AF-A0A3L7N4D5-F1
#
_cell.length_a   1.000
_cell.length_b   1.000
_cell.length_c   1.000
_cell.angle_alpha   90.00
_cell.angle_beta   90.00
_cell.angle_gamma   90.00
#
_symmetry.space_group_name_H-M   'P 1'
#
loop_
_entity.id
_entity.type
_entity.pdbx_description
1 polymer ?
#
loop_
_entity_poly.entity_id
_entity_poly.type
_entity_poly.pdbx_seq_one_letter_code
_entity_poly.pdbx_strand_id
1 'polypeptide(L)'
;MRPEDLAAVNARVRTVADRIQPLLAPHEGLAKRNAHAHVWLGLKVIFGDDWRERTTPESAQAFLQWMDANPNADYEEYAGPREELTAEGRGELF
;
A
#
# COMPACT_ATOMS: atom_id res chain seq x y z
N MET A 1 9.08 -4.34 9.05
CA MET A 1 8.05 -3.86 10.01
C MET A 1 7.87 -4.89 11.11
N ARG A 2 7.44 -4.45 12.31
CA ARG A 2 7.05 -5.38 13.37
C ARG A 2 5.70 -6.04 13.06
N PRO A 3 5.39 -7.21 13.64
CA PRO A 3 4.14 -7.94 13.34
C PRO A 3 2.86 -7.13 13.58
N GLU A 4 2.82 -6.32 14.64
CA GLU A 4 1.67 -5.47 14.98
C GLU A 4 1.43 -4.37 13.94
N ASP A 5 2.51 -3.76 13.45
CA ASP A 5 2.46 -2.70 12.45
C ASP A 5 2.00 -3.28 11.10
N LEU A 6 2.53 -4.44 10.72
CA LEU A 6 2.12 -5.15 9.51
C LEU A 6 0.65 -5.58 9.58
N ALA A 7 0.17 -6.05 10.74
CA ALA A 7 -1.24 -6.39 10.92
C ALA A 7 -2.15 -5.16 10.76
N ALA A 8 -1.74 -4.00 11.26
CA ALA A 8 -2.47 -2.75 11.08
C ALA A 8 -2.52 -2.30 9.60
N VAL A 9 -1.40 -2.42 8.87
CA VAL A 9 -1.35 -2.16 7.42
C VAL A 9 -2.27 -3.12 6.67
N ASN A 10 -2.25 -4.42 6.99
CA ASN A 10 -3.13 -5.41 6.35
C ASN A 10 -4.62 -5.10 6.56
N ALA A 11 -5.01 -4.70 7.78
CA ALA A 11 -6.37 -4.29 8.08
C ALA A 11 -6.77 -3.03 7.30
N ARG A 12 -5.85 -2.07 7.15
CA ARG A 12 -6.08 -0.87 6.34
C ARG A 12 -6.22 -1.20 4.86
N VAL A 13 -5.40 -2.08 4.31
CA VAL A 13 -5.49 -2.55 2.92
C VAL A 13 -6.90 -3.06 2.63
N ARG A 14 -7.43 -3.95 3.48
CA ARG A 14 -8.80 -4.45 3.32
C ARG A 14 -9.83 -3.33 3.34
N THR A 15 -9.71 -2.43 4.32
CA THR A 15 -10.64 -1.29 4.46
C THR A 15 -10.64 -0.38 3.24
N VAL A 16 -9.46 -0.04 2.70
CA VAL A 16 -9.33 0.80 1.51
C VAL A 16 -9.85 0.06 0.29
N ALA A 17 -9.49 -1.21 0.11
CA ALA A 17 -9.96 -2.02 -1.00
C ALA A 17 -11.50 -2.08 -1.06
N ASP A 18 -12.16 -2.34 0.08
CA ASP A 18 -13.62 -2.39 0.17
C ASP A 18 -14.25 -1.03 -0.21
N ARG A 19 -13.63 0.08 0.20
CA ARG A 19 -14.10 1.45 -0.09
C ARG A 19 -13.94 1.83 -1.56
N ILE A 20 -12.81 1.50 -2.17
CA ILE A 20 -12.51 1.92 -3.55
C ILE A 20 -13.12 0.97 -4.59
N GLN A 21 -13.46 -0.27 -4.24
CA GLN A 21 -14.03 -1.26 -5.16
C GLN A 21 -15.20 -0.75 -6.03
N PRO A 22 -16.18 0.01 -5.52
CA PRO A 22 -17.23 0.59 -6.36
C PRO A 22 -16.79 1.81 -7.19
N LEU A 23 -15.63 2.40 -6.88
CA LEU A 23 -15.11 3.61 -7.52
C LEU A 23 -14.11 3.32 -8.65
N LEU A 24 -13.61 2.09 -8.73
CA LEU A 24 -12.64 1.69 -9.74
C LEU A 24 -13.27 1.70 -11.13
N ALA A 25 -12.64 2.44 -12.03
CA ALA A 25 -12.92 2.38 -13.45
C ALA A 25 -12.61 0.96 -13.97
N PRO A 26 -13.39 0.45 -14.94
CA PRO A 26 -13.10 -0.83 -15.56
C PRO A 26 -11.70 -0.81 -16.21
N HIS A 27 -11.00 -1.94 -16.15
CA HIS A 27 -9.78 -2.14 -16.93
C HIS A 27 -10.16 -2.70 -18.31
N GLU A 28 -9.48 -2.26 -19.36
CA GLU A 28 -9.63 -2.88 -20.67
C GLU A 28 -9.31 -4.39 -20.58
N GLY A 29 -10.21 -5.25 -21.07
CA GLY A 29 -10.07 -6.71 -21.00
C GLY A 29 -10.52 -7.37 -19.69
N LEU A 30 -10.96 -6.62 -18.68
CA LEU A 30 -11.53 -7.19 -17.44
C LEU A 30 -12.91 -6.59 -17.14
N ALA A 31 -13.89 -7.46 -16.90
CA ALA A 31 -15.25 -7.03 -16.53
C ALA A 31 -15.28 -6.19 -15.24
N LYS A 32 -14.36 -6.43 -14.30
CA LYS A 32 -14.16 -5.67 -13.06
C LYS A 32 -12.70 -5.69 -12.63
N ARG A 33 -12.20 -4.57 -12.09
CA ARG A 33 -10.92 -4.53 -11.35
C ARG A 33 -11.12 -5.11 -9.95
N ASN A 34 -10.13 -5.86 -9.45
CA ASN A 34 -10.10 -6.34 -8.07
C ASN A 34 -9.36 -5.30 -7.21
N ALA A 35 -10.09 -4.58 -6.36
CA ALA A 35 -9.53 -3.52 -5.53
C ALA A 35 -8.47 -4.01 -4.54
N HIS A 36 -8.65 -5.21 -3.99
CA HIS A 36 -7.69 -5.77 -3.04
C HIS A 36 -6.36 -6.08 -3.73
N ALA A 37 -6.40 -6.68 -4.92
CA ALA A 37 -5.21 -6.91 -5.73
C ALA A 37 -4.56 -5.59 -6.19
N HIS A 38 -5.37 -4.61 -6.56
CA HIS A 38 -4.91 -3.27 -6.97
C HIS A 38 -4.14 -2.57 -5.84
N VAL A 39 -4.70 -2.52 -4.62
CA VAL A 39 -4.05 -1.92 -3.44
C VAL A 39 -2.72 -2.62 -3.12
N TRP A 40 -2.69 -3.95 -3.17
CA TRP A 40 -1.46 -4.71 -2.96
C TRP A 40 -0.40 -4.46 -4.01
N LEU A 41 -0.81 -4.42 -5.28
CA LEU A 41 0.08 -4.11 -6.39
C LEU A 41 0.65 -2.71 -6.26
N GLY A 42 -0.16 -1.71 -5.87
CA GLY A 42 0.31 -0.34 -5.63
C GLY A 42 1.41 -0.27 -4.58
N LEU A 43 1.24 -0.94 -3.43
CA LEU A 43 2.27 -1.01 -2.39
C LEU A 43 3.58 -1.59 -2.92
N LYS A 44 3.47 -2.69 -3.69
CA LYS A 44 4.62 -3.34 -4.31
C LYS A 44 5.33 -2.43 -5.33
N VAL A 45 4.58 -1.73 -6.18
CA VAL A 45 5.15 -0.83 -7.20
C VAL A 45 5.87 0.34 -6.56
N ILE A 46 5.31 0.93 -5.50
CA ILE A 46 5.83 2.16 -4.91
C ILE A 46 7.00 1.92 -3.96
N PHE A 47 6.97 0.82 -3.21
CA PHE A 47 7.95 0.55 -2.16
C PHE A 47 8.84 -0.67 -2.46
N GLY A 48 8.58 -1.39 -3.55
CA GLY A 48 9.31 -2.60 -3.95
C GLY A 48 8.74 -3.90 -3.34
N ASP A 49 9.33 -5.02 -3.73
CA ASP A 49 8.91 -6.37 -3.33
C ASP A 49 9.07 -6.60 -1.81
N ASP A 50 10.14 -6.04 -1.23
CA ASP A 50 10.55 -6.19 0.17
C ASP A 50 9.97 -5.08 1.09
N TRP A 51 8.87 -4.45 0.69
CA TRP A 51 8.32 -3.30 1.41
C TRP A 51 7.88 -3.65 2.85
N ARG A 52 7.50 -4.90 3.11
CA ARG A 52 7.10 -5.36 4.46
C ARG A 52 8.29 -5.32 5.42
N GLU A 53 9.47 -5.59 4.90
CA GLU A 53 10.74 -5.66 5.62
C GLU A 53 11.39 -4.28 5.71
N ARG A 54 11.20 -3.43 4.70
CA ARG A 54 11.97 -2.19 4.53
C ARG A 54 11.20 -0.90 4.74
N THR A 55 9.90 -0.84 4.53
CA THR A 55 9.15 0.43 4.56
C THR A 55 8.69 0.77 5.97
N THR A 56 8.64 2.06 6.31
CA THR A 56 8.02 2.48 7.58
C THR A 56 6.50 2.29 7.55
N PRO A 57 5.85 1.90 8.65
CA PRO A 57 4.39 1.80 8.72
C PRO A 57 3.71 3.10 8.28
N GLU A 58 4.27 4.25 8.64
CA GLU A 58 3.76 5.59 8.32
C GLU A 58 3.72 5.82 6.80
N SER A 59 4.80 5.45 6.09
CA SER A 59 4.86 5.58 4.62
C SER A 59 3.82 4.69 3.94
N ALA A 60 3.67 3.45 4.40
CA ALA A 60 2.66 2.54 3.87
C ALA A 60 1.23 3.06 4.13
N GLN A 61 0.96 3.57 5.34
CA GLN A 61 -0.35 4.13 5.69
C GLN A 61 -0.67 5.41 4.89
N ALA A 62 0.33 6.29 4.67
CA ALA A 62 0.16 7.48 3.85
C ALA A 62 -0.19 7.12 2.39
N PHE A 63 0.46 6.11 1.82
CA PHE A 63 0.11 5.61 0.49
C PHE A 63 -1.30 5.02 0.44
N LEU A 64 -1.69 4.23 1.45
CA LEU A 64 -3.05 3.68 1.53
C LEU A 64 -4.12 4.77 1.66
N GLN A 65 -3.83 5.86 2.38
CA GLN A 65 -4.69 7.03 2.45
C GLN A 65 -4.79 7.73 1.09
N TRP A 66 -3.67 7.86 0.37
CA TRP A 66 -3.66 8.46 -0.96
C TRP A 66 -4.48 7.63 -1.97
N MET A 67 -4.40 6.29 -1.94
CA MET A 67 -5.25 5.44 -2.79
C MET A 67 -6.73 5.52 -2.45
N ASP A 68 -7.09 5.67 -1.16
CA ASP A 68 -8.49 5.90 -0.73
C ASP A 68 -9.04 7.18 -1.38
N ALA A 69 -8.20 8.23 -1.53
CA ALA A 69 -8.57 9.49 -2.15
C ALA A 69 -8.47 9.51 -3.69
N ASN A 70 -7.58 8.71 -4.27
CA ASN A 70 -7.26 8.71 -5.71
C ASN A 70 -7.34 7.29 -6.30
N PRO A 71 -8.49 6.62 -6.27
CA PRO A 71 -8.60 5.19 -6.57
C PRO A 71 -8.28 4.81 -8.03
N ASN A 72 -8.26 5.77 -8.94
CA ASN A 72 -8.00 5.54 -10.37
C ASN A 72 -6.72 6.22 -10.89
N ALA A 73 -5.96 6.90 -10.02
CA ALA A 73 -4.70 7.53 -10.40
C ALA A 73 -3.62 6.48 -10.67
N ASP A 74 -2.66 6.83 -11.53
CA ASP A 74 -1.49 5.99 -11.73
C ASP A 74 -0.63 6.04 -10.46
N TYR A 75 -0.08 4.89 -10.04
CA TYR A 75 0.65 4.82 -8.78
C TYR A 75 1.84 5.79 -8.72
N GLU A 76 2.49 6.05 -9.86
CA GLU A 76 3.65 6.94 -9.98
C GLU A 76 3.32 8.40 -9.61
N GLU A 77 2.04 8.79 -9.64
CA GLU A 77 1.58 10.10 -9.20
C GLU A 77 1.65 10.29 -7.67
N TYR A 78 1.87 9.21 -6.91
CA TYR A 78 2.06 9.30 -5.46
C TYR A 78 3.36 10.03 -5.11
N ALA A 79 3.22 11.28 -4.68
CA ALA A 79 4.31 12.15 -4.21
C ALA A 79 4.50 12.16 -2.68
N GLY A 80 3.87 11.21 -1.95
CA GLY A 80 3.98 11.13 -0.49
C GLY A 80 5.26 10.46 0.01
N PRO A 81 5.40 10.29 1.33
CA PRO A 81 6.60 9.73 1.95
C PRO A 81 6.88 8.28 1.50
N ARG A 82 8.18 7.97 1.38
CA ARG A 82 8.74 6.66 1.02
C ARG A 82 9.93 6.29 1.89
N GLU A 83 9.76 6.47 3.20
CA GLU A 83 10.80 6.24 4.18
C GLU A 83 11.02 4.74 4.40
N GLU A 84 12.29 4.38 4.62
CA GLU A 84 12.69 3.03 4.99
C GLU A 84 12.95 2.93 6.50
N LEU A 85 12.68 1.76 7.06
CA LEU A 85 13.07 1.39 8.42
C LEU A 85 14.58 1.46 8.57
N THR A 86 15.03 2.02 9.69
CA THR A 86 16.43 1.93 10.12
C THR A 86 16.81 0.48 10.44
N ALA A 87 18.11 0.19 10.54
CA ALA A 87 18.58 -1.15 10.96
C ALA A 87 17.99 -1.58 12.31
N GLU A 88 17.84 -0.65 13.25
CA GLU A 88 17.14 -0.86 14.52
C GLU A 88 15.66 -1.23 14.31
N GLY A 89 14.96 -0.49 13.45
CA GLY A 89 13.56 -0.75 13.09
C GLY A 89 13.34 -2.07 12.33
N ARG A 90 14.40 -2.65 11.75
CA ARG A 90 14.41 -3.99 11.16
C ARG A 90 14.81 -5.09 12.15
N GLY A 91 15.25 -4.74 13.35
CA GLY A 91 15.75 -5.70 14.35
C GLY A 91 17.14 -6.25 14.04
N GLU A 92 17.93 -5.55 13.23
CA GLU A 92 19.26 -5.98 12.76
C GLU A 92 20.41 -5.51 13.67
N LEU A 93 20.13 -4.74 14.72
CA LEU A 93 21.13 -4.33 15.70
C LEU A 93 21.20 -5.33 16.85
N PHE A 94 21.87 -6.47 16.60
CA PHE A 94 22.42 -7.37 17.61
C PHE A 94 23.70 -8.02 17.10
#